data_AF-A0A3D5D8N4-F1
#
_entry.id   AF-A0A3D5D8N4-F1
#
_cell.length_a   1.000
_cell.length_b   1.000
_cell.length_c   1.000
_cell.angle_alpha   90.00
_cell.angle_beta   90.00
_cell.angle_gamma   90.00
#
_symmetry.space_group_name_H-M   'P 1'
#
loop_
_entity.id
_entity.type
_entity.pdbx_description
1 polymer ?
#
loop_
_entity_poly.entity_id
_entity_poly.type
_entity_poly.pdbx_seq_one_letter_code
_entity_poly.pdbx_strand_id
1 'polypeptide(L)'
;MTILADSALADDKLGYQKRDWYDKDKMNTYDRYGNKTGYLKRDWYDKDKVNTYDRYGNKTGYLKRDWYDKDKVNTYDSSGRKTGYQKRDWYNKDKMNTYDSRGRKTGYFKRDWYDKDKINQFRR
;
A
#
# COMPACT_ATOMS: atom_id res chain seq x y z
N MET A 1 -21.82 -33.01 17.43
CA MET A 1 -20.44 -32.53 17.24
C MET A 1 -20.51 -31.33 16.29
N THR A 2 -20.54 -30.12 16.85
CA THR A 2 -20.53 -28.88 16.05
C THR A 2 -19.13 -28.66 15.52
N ILE A 3 -18.97 -28.70 14.20
CA ILE A 3 -17.74 -28.30 13.52
C ILE A 3 -17.67 -26.77 13.68
N LEU A 4 -16.87 -26.31 14.64
CA LEU A 4 -16.43 -24.92 14.66
C LEU A 4 -15.61 -24.74 13.38
N ALA A 5 -16.19 -24.04 12.41
CA ALA A 5 -15.43 -23.58 11.26
C ALA A 5 -14.36 -22.61 11.80
N ASP A 6 -13.12 -23.10 11.90
CA ASP A 6 -11.91 -22.31 12.11
C ASP A 6 -11.62 -21.39 10.89
N SER A 7 -12.63 -20.72 10.36
CA SER A 7 -12.43 -19.53 9.54
C SER A 7 -12.13 -18.36 10.48
N ALA A 8 -10.99 -18.43 11.16
CA ALA A 8 -10.31 -17.23 11.63
C ALA A 8 -10.00 -16.40 10.37
N LEU A 9 -10.92 -15.49 10.04
CA LEU A 9 -10.97 -14.58 8.88
C LEU A 9 -9.59 -14.34 8.26
N ALA A 10 -9.21 -15.14 7.26
CA ALA A 10 -8.01 -14.87 6.49
C ALA A 10 -8.30 -13.60 5.66
N ASP A 11 -7.60 -12.51 5.97
CA ASP A 11 -7.74 -11.25 5.23
C ASP A 11 -7.52 -11.49 3.72
N ASP A 12 -8.44 -11.02 2.88
CA ASP A 12 -8.41 -11.27 1.44
C ASP A 12 -7.24 -10.53 0.77
N LYS A 13 -6.38 -11.26 0.06
CA LYS A 13 -5.29 -10.67 -0.72
C LYS A 13 -5.85 -9.96 -1.95
N LEU A 14 -5.70 -8.63 -2.00
CA LEU A 14 -6.13 -7.79 -3.12
C LEU A 14 -5.12 -7.78 -4.27
N GLY A 15 -3.84 -7.92 -3.93
CA GLY A 15 -2.75 -7.77 -4.89
C GLY A 15 -1.42 -7.64 -4.20
N TYR A 16 -0.44 -7.11 -4.91
CA TYR A 16 0.89 -6.88 -4.37
C TYR A 16 1.61 -5.75 -5.10
N GLN A 17 2.65 -5.25 -4.46
CA GLN A 17 3.60 -4.32 -5.04
C GLN A 17 4.95 -5.01 -5.15
N LYS A 18 5.67 -4.77 -6.24
CA LYS A 18 7.03 -5.29 -6.41
C LYS A 18 7.91 -4.20 -7.01
N ARG A 19 9.15 -4.09 -6.52
CA ARG A 19 10.13 -3.14 -7.05
C ARG A 19 10.40 -3.46 -8.53
N ASP A 20 10.51 -2.42 -9.34
CA ASP A 20 10.90 -2.58 -10.74
C ASP A 20 12.38 -2.97 -10.83
N TRP A 21 12.70 -3.88 -11.75
CA TRP A 21 14.06 -4.40 -11.90
C TRP A 21 15.03 -3.38 -12.50
N TYR A 22 14.52 -2.51 -13.39
CA TYR A 22 15.33 -1.50 -14.07
C TYR A 22 15.29 -0.15 -13.35
N ASP A 23 14.11 0.26 -12.88
CA ASP A 23 13.92 1.54 -12.17
C ASP A 23 13.74 1.32 -10.66
N LYS A 24 14.84 1.38 -9.90
CA LYS A 24 14.83 1.09 -8.45
C LYS A 24 13.95 2.05 -7.62
N ASP A 25 13.63 3.23 -8.15
CA ASP A 25 12.73 4.19 -7.52
C ASP A 25 11.25 3.96 -7.87
N LYS A 26 10.97 2.96 -8.71
CA LYS A 26 9.64 2.56 -9.13
C LYS A 26 9.20 1.26 -8.46
N MET A 27 7.95 1.25 -8.02
CA MET A 27 7.31 0.10 -7.42
C MET A 27 6.03 -0.21 -8.21
N ASN A 28 6.03 -1.30 -8.97
CA ASN A 28 4.88 -1.70 -9.77
C ASN A 28 3.79 -2.30 -8.88
N THR A 29 2.53 -1.97 -9.16
CA THR A 29 1.38 -2.55 -8.48
C THR A 29 0.72 -3.60 -9.37
N TYR A 30 0.31 -4.70 -8.76
CA TYR A 30 -0.30 -5.85 -9.41
C TYR A 30 -1.58 -6.24 -8.69
N ASP A 31 -2.58 -6.68 -9.44
CA ASP A 31 -3.75 -7.33 -8.87
C ASP A 31 -3.42 -8.73 -8.32
N ARG A 32 -4.42 -9.41 -7.73
CA ARG A 32 -4.26 -10.78 -7.20
C ARG A 32 -3.88 -11.83 -8.25
N TYR A 33 -4.13 -11.54 -9.54
CA TYR A 33 -3.85 -12.43 -10.67
C TYR A 33 -2.49 -12.16 -11.32
N GLY A 34 -1.78 -11.11 -10.88
CA GLY A 34 -0.47 -10.75 -11.40
C GLY A 34 -0.51 -9.77 -12.57
N ASN A 35 -1.66 -9.17 -12.89
CA ASN A 35 -1.72 -8.13 -13.90
C ASN A 35 -1.26 -6.79 -13.32
N LYS A 36 -0.41 -6.07 -14.05
CA LYS A 36 0.04 -4.74 -13.64
C LYS A 36 -1.13 -3.74 -13.70
N THR A 37 -1.44 -3.12 -12.57
CA THR A 37 -2.51 -2.13 -12.42
C THR A 37 -2.01 -0.69 -12.41
N GLY A 38 -0.72 -0.50 -12.18
CA GLY A 38 -0.11 0.82 -12.05
C GLY A 38 1.29 0.75 -11.46
N TYR A 39 1.76 1.88 -10.94
CA TYR A 39 3.02 1.97 -10.24
C TYR A 39 3.08 3.19 -9.32
N LEU A 40 4.00 3.13 -8.37
CA LEU A 40 4.43 4.23 -7.55
C LEU A 40 5.82 4.66 -8.00
N LYS A 41 6.11 5.96 -7.98
CA LYS A 41 7.45 6.49 -8.24
C LYS A 41 7.73 7.67 -7.32
N ARG A 42 8.93 7.70 -6.73
CA ARG A 42 9.37 8.83 -5.90
C ARG A 42 9.37 10.11 -6.73
N ASP A 43 8.89 11.20 -6.14
CA ASP A 43 8.94 12.51 -6.79
C ASP A 43 10.40 13.00 -6.86
N TRP A 44 10.76 13.61 -7.99
CA TRP A 44 12.13 14.07 -8.23
C TRP A 44 12.51 15.26 -7.34
N TYR A 45 11.55 16.15 -7.06
CA TYR A 45 11.78 17.37 -6.30
C TYR A 45 11.47 17.17 -4.81
N ASP A 46 10.38 16.47 -4.49
CA ASP A 46 9.91 16.24 -3.12
C ASP A 46 10.20 14.79 -2.69
N LYS A 47 11.35 14.54 -2.06
CA LYS A 47 11.79 13.18 -1.68
C LYS A 47 10.85 12.47 -0.68
N ASP A 48 10.01 13.22 0.02
CA ASP A 48 8.99 12.68 0.95
C ASP A 48 7.66 12.38 0.25
N LYS A 49 7.55 12.70 -1.05
CA LYS A 49 6.40 12.43 -1.90
C LYS A 49 6.68 11.24 -2.83
N VAL A 50 5.68 10.36 -2.92
CA VAL A 50 5.66 9.26 -3.87
C VAL A 50 4.40 9.39 -4.71
N ASN A 51 4.55 9.65 -6.00
CA ASN A 51 3.43 9.78 -6.93
C ASN A 51 2.88 8.39 -7.28
N THR A 52 1.55 8.28 -7.39
CA THR A 52 0.87 7.07 -7.86
C THR A 52 0.39 7.26 -9.29
N TYR A 53 0.54 6.22 -10.09
CA TYR A 53 0.19 6.22 -11.51
C TYR A 53 -0.65 5.00 -11.83
N ASP A 54 -1.58 5.16 -12.77
CA ASP A 54 -2.29 4.03 -13.36
C ASP A 54 -1.38 3.22 -14.30
N ARG A 55 -1.93 2.14 -14.89
CA ARG A 55 -1.20 1.29 -15.85
C ARG A 55 -0.77 2.01 -17.14
N TYR A 56 -1.40 3.14 -17.46
CA TYR A 56 -1.14 3.93 -18.67
C TYR A 56 -0.15 5.08 -18.42
N GLY A 57 0.23 5.31 -17.17
CA GLY A 57 1.18 6.35 -16.77
C GLY A 57 0.52 7.68 -16.37
N ASN A 58 -0.80 7.73 -16.21
CA ASN A 58 -1.47 8.93 -15.70
C ASN A 58 -1.35 9.01 -14.18
N LYS A 59 -1.01 10.19 -13.66
CA LYS A 59 -0.92 10.40 -12.21
C LYS A 59 -2.32 10.37 -11.58
N THR A 60 -2.53 9.43 -10.68
CA THR A 60 -3.81 9.23 -9.97
C THR A 60 -3.83 9.87 -8.59
N GLY A 61 -2.66 10.23 -8.05
CA GLY A 61 -2.53 10.77 -6.72
C GLY A 61 -1.10 10.75 -6.22
N TYR A 62 -0.93 10.83 -4.90
CA TYR A 62 0.36 10.72 -4.26
C TYR A 62 0.24 10.30 -2.79
N LEU A 63 1.35 9.76 -2.28
CA LEU A 63 1.59 9.51 -0.88
C LEU A 63 2.58 10.55 -0.37
N LYS A 64 2.38 11.04 0.85
CA LYS A 64 3.34 11.92 1.51
C LYS A 64 3.50 11.56 2.98
N ARG A 65 4.74 11.49 3.46
CA ARG A 65 5.01 11.25 4.88
C ARG A 65 4.39 12.37 5.73
N ASP A 66 3.80 11.99 6.86
CA ASP A 66 3.27 12.96 7.81
C ASP A 66 4.44 13.68 8.51
N TRP A 67 4.30 14.99 8.69
CA TRP A 67 5.37 15.82 9.27
C TRP A 67 5.57 15.53 10.77
N TYR A 68 4.48 15.23 11.48
CA TYR A 68 4.51 15.01 12.93
C TYR A 68 4.64 13.52 13.27
N ASP A 69 4.00 12.64 12.49
CA ASP A 69 4.00 11.20 12.73
C ASP A 69 4.83 10.46 11.67
N LYS A 70 6.11 10.18 11.99
CA LYS A 70 7.05 9.54 11.06
C LYS A 70 6.64 8.13 10.62
N ASP A 71 5.77 7.46 11.37
CA ASP A 71 5.23 6.15 11.04
C ASP A 71 3.96 6.22 10.18
N LYS A 72 3.49 7.43 9.87
CA LYS A 72 2.29 7.70 9.08
C LYS A 72 2.64 8.26 7.71
N VAL A 73 1.93 7.75 6.71
CA VAL A 73 1.99 8.22 5.33
C VAL A 73 0.58 8.55 4.88
N ASN A 74 0.33 9.81 4.55
CA ASN A 74 -0.97 10.26 4.09
C ASN A 74 -1.15 9.98 2.59
N THR A 75 -2.35 9.59 2.19
CA THR A 75 -2.72 9.36 0.78
C THR A 75 -3.58 10.51 0.28
N TYR A 76 -3.27 10.99 -0.92
CA TYR A 76 -3.95 12.09 -1.57
C TYR A 76 -4.36 11.70 -2.99
N ASP A 77 -5.50 12.22 -3.44
CA ASP A 77 -5.91 12.14 -4.84
C ASP A 77 -5.08 13.09 -5.73
N SER A 78 -5.33 13.04 -7.04
CA SER A 78 -4.66 13.89 -8.03
C SER A 78 -4.95 15.39 -7.82
N SER A 79 -6.06 15.74 -7.18
CA SER A 79 -6.43 17.12 -6.81
C SER A 79 -5.82 17.57 -5.47
N GLY A 80 -5.09 16.69 -4.77
CA GLY A 80 -4.45 17.00 -3.50
C GLY A 80 -5.35 16.90 -2.27
N ARG A 81 -6.53 16.28 -2.38
CA ARG A 81 -7.38 16.01 -1.22
C ARG A 81 -6.95 14.73 -0.53
N LYS A 82 -6.89 14.73 0.79
CA LYS A 82 -6.53 13.56 1.59
C LYS A 82 -7.65 12.51 1.54
N THR A 83 -7.35 11.33 1.03
CA THR A 83 -8.30 10.22 0.88
C THR A 83 -8.13 9.13 1.94
N GLY A 84 -6.99 9.12 2.63
CA GLY A 84 -6.70 8.15 3.67
C GLY A 84 -5.29 8.30 4.21
N TYR A 85 -4.83 7.28 4.91
CA TYR A 85 -3.45 7.18 5.35
C TYR A 85 -3.06 5.73 5.63
N GLN A 86 -1.77 5.50 5.65
CA GLN A 86 -1.15 4.28 6.12
C GLN A 86 -0.41 4.59 7.42
N LYS A 87 -0.42 3.66 8.36
CA LYS A 87 0.37 3.77 9.60
C LYS A 87 1.01 2.43 9.94
N ARG A 88 2.28 2.46 10.31
CA ARG A 88 2.99 1.27 10.77
C ARG A 88 2.28 0.68 11.98
N ASP A 89 2.13 -0.64 12.00
CA ASP A 89 1.56 -1.34 13.15
C ASP A 89 2.54 -1.28 14.32
N TRP A 90 2.02 -1.00 15.52
CA TRP A 90 2.83 -0.82 16.72
C TRP A 90 3.49 -2.12 17.18
N TYR A 91 2.80 -3.25 17.02
CA TYR A 91 3.28 -4.56 17.43
C TYR A 91 4.07 -5.24 16.31
N ASN A 92 3.63 -5.09 15.06
CA ASN A 92 4.27 -5.71 13.90
C ASN A 92 4.87 -4.66 12.95
N LYS A 93 6.16 -4.35 13.11
CA LYS A 93 6.84 -3.31 12.31
C LYS A 93 6.88 -3.59 10.80
N ASP A 94 6.69 -4.84 10.38
CA ASP A 94 6.61 -5.25 8.97
C ASP A 94 5.20 -5.10 8.37
N LYS A 95 4.21 -4.73 9.20
CA LYS A 95 2.83 -4.50 8.82
C LYS A 95 2.55 -2.99 8.75
N MET A 96 2.00 -2.53 7.64
CA MET A 96 1.54 -1.16 7.45
C MET A 96 0.03 -1.17 7.31
N ASN A 97 -0.70 -0.72 8.32
CA ASN A 97 -2.16 -0.68 8.29
C ASN A 97 -2.64 0.47 7.40
N THR A 98 -3.70 0.24 6.63
CA THR A 98 -4.34 1.25 5.77
C THR A 98 -5.65 1.69 6.38
N TYR A 99 -5.91 3.00 6.30
CA TYR A 99 -7.09 3.65 6.86
C TYR A 99 -7.72 4.59 5.83
N ASP A 100 -9.05 4.68 5.86
CA ASP A 100 -9.77 5.71 5.11
C ASP A 100 -9.59 7.11 5.73
N SER A 101 -10.13 8.14 5.06
CA SER A 101 -10.06 9.53 5.55
C SER A 101 -10.76 9.76 6.90
N ARG A 102 -11.63 8.84 7.33
CA ARG A 102 -12.33 8.86 8.62
C ARG A 102 -11.59 8.07 9.71
N GLY A 103 -10.42 7.50 9.40
CA GLY A 103 -9.61 6.73 10.34
C GLY A 103 -10.09 5.29 10.55
N ARG A 104 -10.97 4.76 9.69
CA ARG A 104 -11.37 3.35 9.75
C ARG A 104 -10.35 2.50 9.00
N LYS A 105 -9.88 1.43 9.63
CA LYS A 105 -8.93 0.49 9.02
C LYS A 105 -9.61 -0.28 7.88
N THR A 106 -9.05 -0.19 6.68
CA THR A 106 -9.57 -0.82 5.45
C THR A 106 -8.73 -2.00 4.97
N GLY A 107 -7.54 -2.18 5.53
CA GLY A 107 -6.63 -3.24 5.15
C GLY A 107 -5.23 -3.03 5.71
N TYR A 108 -4.26 -3.69 5.09
CA TYR A 108 -2.85 -3.50 5.40
C TYR A 108 -1.94 -4.02 4.27
N PHE A 109 -0.68 -3.61 4.35
CA PHE A 109 0.41 -4.15 3.58
C PHE A 109 1.32 -4.96 4.49
N LYS A 110 1.85 -6.07 3.98
CA LYS A 110 2.88 -6.87 4.67
C LYS A 110 3.86 -7.41 3.65
N ARG A 111 5.15 -7.39 3.98
CA ARG A 111 6.19 -8.01 3.13
C ARG A 111 5.90 -9.51 2.97
N ASP A 112 6.09 -10.01 1.76
CA ASP A 112 5.99 -11.44 1.49
C ASP A 112 7.12 -12.20 2.20
N TRP A 113 6.82 -13.41 2.68
CA TRP A 113 7.78 -14.20 3.44
C TRP A 113 8.89 -14.76 2.55
N TYR A 114 8.55 -15.14 1.32
CA TYR A 114 9.47 -15.78 0.39
C TYR A 114 10.13 -14.75 -0.54
N ASP A 115 9.37 -13.76 -1.02
CA ASP A 115 9.87 -12.72 -1.92
C ASP A 115 10.00 -11.37 -1.19
N LYS A 116 11.20 -11.04 -0.69
CA LYS A 116 11.42 -9.82 0.10
C LYS A 116 11.19 -8.52 -0.67
N ASP A 117 11.19 -8.56 -2.00
CA ASP A 117 10.89 -7.41 -2.86
C ASP A 117 9.38 -7.25 -3.12
N LYS A 118 8.57 -8.20 -2.67
CA LYS A 118 7.13 -8.23 -2.80
C LYS A 118 6.44 -7.78 -1.51
N ILE A 119 5.51 -6.84 -1.63
CA ILE A 119 4.66 -6.37 -0.53
C ILE A 119 3.23 -6.72 -0.89
N ASN A 120 2.62 -7.63 -0.13
CA ASN A 120 1.25 -8.06 -0.34
C ASN A 120 0.27 -7.05 0.29
N GLN A 121 -0.84 -6.79 -0.41
CA GLN A 121 -1.93 -5.96 0.06
C GLN A 121 -3.12 -6.84 0.43
N PHE A 122 -3.69 -6.58 1.61
CA PHE A 122 -4.82 -7.32 2.16
C PHE A 122 -5.94 -6.38 2.54
N ARG A 123 -7.18 -6.85 2.39
CA ARG A 123 -8.40 -6.17 2.85
C ARG A 123 -8.77 -6.66 4.24
N ARG A 124 -9.30 -5.75 5.07
CA ARG A 124 -9.96 -6.07 6.35
C ARG A 124 -11.47 -6.16 6.17
#